data_AF-A0A3B9MJX8-F1
#
_entry.id   AF-A0A3B9MJX8-F1
#
_cell.length_a   1.000
_cell.length_b   1.000
_cell.length_c   1.000
_cell.angle_alpha   90.00
_cell.angle_beta   90.00
_cell.angle_gamma   90.00
#
_symmetry.space_group_name_H-M   'P 1'
#
loop_
_entity.id
_entity.type
_entity.pdbx_description
1 polymer ?
#
loop_
_entity_poly.entity_id
_entity_poly.type
_entity_poly.pdbx_seq_one_letter_code
_entity_poly.pdbx_strand_id
1 'polypeptide(L)'
;MFTNYPSQARATRALLKFCEDHDNHVGSVTVLRSCLRSLECGDLGAALEAYKKIPLGGMGCFNDWLPPAVFSHENLEYAQTVFDALVTQWSLLMRLLLADRDKPEKGGVVERI
;
A
#
# COMPACT_ATOMS: atom_id res chain seq x y z
N MET A 1 4.07 20.65 -10.26
CA MET A 1 4.56 20.38 -8.89
C MET A 1 4.42 18.88 -8.69
N PHE A 2 5.52 18.12 -8.67
CA PHE A 2 5.42 16.67 -8.47
C PHE A 2 5.06 16.43 -7.01
N THR A 3 3.80 16.08 -6.75
CA THR A 3 3.39 15.52 -5.47
C THR A 3 4.08 14.17 -5.32
N ASN A 4 5.31 14.21 -4.80
CA ASN A 4 5.96 13.03 -4.30
C ASN A 4 5.00 12.44 -3.24
N TYR A 5 4.72 11.15 -3.28
CA TYR A 5 3.86 10.45 -2.31
C TYR A 5 4.73 9.69 -1.29
N PRO A 6 5.60 10.39 -0.52
CA PRO A 6 6.66 9.75 0.24
C PRO A 6 6.08 8.87 1.35
N SER A 7 4.88 9.18 1.86
CA SER A 7 4.25 8.39 2.92
C SER A 7 3.73 7.05 2.38
N GLN A 8 3.07 7.06 1.22
CA GLN A 8 2.59 5.85 0.55
C GLN A 8 3.76 4.96 0.16
N ALA A 9 4.79 5.52 -0.50
CA ALA A 9 5.97 4.77 -0.89
C ALA A 9 6.69 4.17 0.32
N ARG A 10 6.83 4.92 1.42
CA ARG A 10 7.43 4.40 2.68
C ARG A 10 6.60 3.26 3.28
N ALA A 11 5.28 3.40 3.35
CA ALA A 11 4.42 2.35 3.88
C ALA A 11 4.43 1.09 3.01
N THR A 12 4.35 1.24 1.67
CA THR A 12 4.46 0.11 0.73
C THR A 12 5.81 -0.58 0.84
N ARG A 13 6.91 0.18 0.97
CA ARG A 13 8.25 -0.40 1.15
C ARG A 13 8.38 -1.16 2.46
N ALA A 14 7.85 -0.62 3.57
CA ALA A 14 7.90 -1.29 4.86
C ALA A 14 7.10 -2.60 4.85
N LEU A 15 5.88 -2.58 4.30
CA LEU A 15 5.05 -3.78 4.14
C LEU A 15 5.72 -4.81 3.23
N LEU A 16 6.25 -4.40 2.08
CA LEU A 16 6.97 -5.27 1.16
C LEU A 16 8.17 -5.92 1.84
N LYS A 17 9.00 -5.13 2.53
CA LYS A 17 10.16 -5.65 3.25
C LYS A 17 9.75 -6.67 4.32
N PHE A 18 8.71 -6.38 5.09
CA PHE A 18 8.20 -7.32 6.10
C PHE A 18 7.80 -8.64 5.44
N CYS A 19 7.03 -8.60 4.34
CA CYS A 19 6.65 -9.79 3.59
C CYS A 19 7.86 -10.59 3.07
N GLU A 20 8.88 -9.91 2.55
CA GLU A 20 10.11 -10.55 2.05
C GLU A 20 10.95 -11.17 3.17
N ASP A 21 11.11 -10.46 4.28
CA ASP A 21 11.86 -10.94 5.45
C ASP A 21 11.22 -12.19 6.07
N HIS A 22 9.90 -12.34 5.93
CA HIS A 22 9.09 -13.44 6.47
C HIS A 22 8.70 -14.50 5.42
N ASP A 23 9.40 -14.51 4.27
CA ASP A 23 9.29 -15.52 3.21
C ASP A 23 7.88 -15.64 2.57
N ASN A 24 7.16 -14.52 2.47
CA ASN A 24 5.89 -14.48 1.77
C ASN A 24 6.09 -14.35 0.26
N HIS A 25 5.70 -15.38 -0.49
CA HIS A 25 5.82 -15.43 -1.96
C HIS A 25 4.49 -15.37 -2.70
N VAL A 26 3.39 -14.97 -2.05
CA VAL A 26 2.09 -14.92 -2.71
C VAL A 26 2.07 -13.83 -3.80
N GLY A 27 1.20 -14.00 -4.81
CA GLY A 27 1.12 -13.08 -5.96
C GLY A 27 0.97 -11.61 -5.58
N SER A 28 0.31 -11.30 -4.47
CA SER A 28 0.17 -9.93 -3.94
C SER A 28 1.50 -9.25 -3.62
N VAL A 29 2.56 -9.99 -3.26
CA VAL A 29 3.90 -9.41 -3.01
C VAL A 29 4.50 -8.88 -4.31
N THR A 30 4.30 -9.58 -5.42
CA THR A 30 4.69 -9.07 -6.75
C THR A 30 3.93 -7.80 -7.12
N VAL A 31 2.64 -7.74 -6.78
CA VAL A 31 1.81 -6.54 -7.00
C VAL A 31 2.26 -5.39 -6.11
N LEU A 32 2.63 -5.63 -4.84
CA LEU A 32 3.20 -4.64 -3.93
C LEU A 32 4.49 -4.03 -4.51
N ARG A 33 5.39 -4.85 -5.06
CA ARG A 33 6.60 -4.35 -5.76
C ARG A 33 6.25 -3.43 -6.93
N SER A 34 5.24 -3.80 -7.73
CA SER A 34 4.79 -2.95 -8.84
C SER A 34 4.21 -1.63 -8.33
N CYS A 35 3.39 -1.68 -7.27
CA CYS A 35 2.82 -0.50 -6.63
C CYS A 35 3.93 0.44 -6.13
N LEU A 36 4.95 -0.09 -5.45
CA LEU A 36 6.09 0.69 -4.97
C LEU A 36 6.83 1.40 -6.11
N ARG A 37 7.15 0.68 -7.20
CA ARG A 37 7.81 1.28 -8.37
C ARG A 37 7.00 2.41 -8.98
N SER A 38 5.69 2.23 -9.14
CA SER A 38 4.82 3.29 -9.66
C SER A 38 4.79 4.52 -8.75
N LEU A 39 4.72 4.32 -7.42
CA LEU A 39 4.80 5.41 -6.45
C LEU A 39 6.13 6.17 -6.51
N GLU A 40 7.26 5.46 -6.64
CA GLU A 40 8.60 6.04 -6.73
C GLU A 40 8.83 6.82 -8.04
N CYS A 41 8.19 6.38 -9.14
CA CYS A 41 8.23 7.06 -10.43
C CYS A 41 7.19 8.20 -10.56
N GLY A 42 6.32 8.39 -9.56
CA GLY A 42 5.23 9.37 -9.62
C GLY A 42 4.07 8.99 -10.53
N ASP A 43 4.00 7.73 -11.01
CA ASP A 43 2.88 7.21 -11.79
C ASP A 43 1.75 6.78 -10.85
N LEU A 44 0.96 7.77 -10.44
CA LEU A 44 -0.16 7.55 -9.53
C LEU A 44 -1.22 6.62 -10.09
N GLY A 45 -1.49 6.71 -11.40
CA GLY A 45 -2.49 5.89 -12.07
C GLY A 45 -2.13 4.41 -11.94
N ALA A 46 -0.89 4.06 -12.32
CA ALA A 46 -0.41 2.68 -12.19
C ALA A 46 -0.32 2.22 -10.73
N ALA A 47 0.05 3.10 -9.81
CA ALA A 47 0.10 2.77 -8.38
C ALA A 47 -1.28 2.38 -7.82
N LEU A 48 -2.32 3.13 -8.16
CA LEU A 48 -3.69 2.87 -7.73
C LEU A 48 -4.28 1.62 -8.41
N GLU A 49 -3.97 1.38 -9.68
CA GLU A 49 -4.38 0.14 -10.36
C GLU A 49 -3.68 -1.09 -9.78
N ALA A 50 -2.42 -0.97 -9.37
CA ALA A 50 -1.75 -2.04 -8.62
C ALA A 50 -2.40 -2.26 -7.23
N TYR A 51 -2.69 -1.18 -6.50
CA TYR A 51 -3.36 -1.25 -5.20
C TYR A 51 -4.69 -2.01 -5.26
N LYS A 52 -5.54 -1.71 -6.24
CA LYS A 52 -6.84 -2.38 -6.42
C LYS A 52 -6.76 -3.88 -6.68
N LYS A 53 -5.61 -4.38 -7.17
CA LYS A 53 -5.39 -5.81 -7.46
C LYS A 53 -5.02 -6.61 -6.22
N ILE A 54 -4.69 -5.97 -5.11
CA ILE A 54 -4.38 -6.65 -3.85
C ILE A 54 -5.70 -6.80 -3.07
N PRO A 55 -6.25 -8.01 -2.94
CA PRO A 55 -7.51 -8.21 -2.25
C PRO A 55 -7.31 -8.00 -0.75
N LEU A 56 -8.10 -7.08 -0.18
CA LEU A 56 -8.17 -6.82 1.25
C LEU A 56 -9.60 -7.06 1.73
N GLY A 57 -9.77 -8.11 2.54
CA GLY A 57 -11.06 -8.51 3.12
C GLY A 57 -11.78 -9.65 2.38
N GLY A 58 -12.29 -10.60 3.17
CA GLY A 58 -12.86 -11.87 2.69
C GLY A 58 -11.86 -13.02 2.86
N MET A 59 -12.36 -14.26 2.84
CA MET A 59 -11.54 -15.46 3.09
C MET A 59 -10.55 -15.71 1.94
N GLY A 60 -9.28 -15.94 2.27
CA GLY A 60 -8.19 -16.17 1.32
C GLY A 60 -7.55 -14.89 0.78
N CYS A 61 -7.77 -13.74 1.42
CA CYS A 61 -7.21 -12.46 0.98
C CYS A 61 -5.76 -12.27 1.45
N PHE A 62 -5.10 -11.23 0.93
CA PHE A 62 -3.71 -10.94 1.28
C PHE A 62 -3.51 -10.73 2.79
N ASN A 63 -4.49 -10.11 3.44
CA ASN A 63 -4.50 -9.83 4.87
C ASN A 63 -4.88 -11.04 5.74
N ASP A 64 -5.14 -12.22 5.16
CA ASP A 64 -5.41 -13.46 5.92
C ASP A 64 -4.12 -14.28 6.13
N TRP A 65 -3.01 -13.83 5.56
CA TRP A 65 -1.73 -14.48 5.77
C TRP A 65 -1.27 -14.33 7.22
N LEU A 66 -0.86 -15.46 7.82
CA LEU A 66 -0.31 -15.54 9.16
C LEU A 66 1.22 -15.62 9.07
N PRO A 67 1.96 -14.52 9.30
CA PRO A 67 3.41 -14.52 9.20
C PRO A 67 4.04 -15.42 10.27
N PRO A 68 5.03 -16.27 9.90
CA PRO A 68 5.79 -17.05 10.87
C PRO A 68 6.74 -16.14 11.67
N ALA A 69 7.09 -16.51 12.91
CA ALA A 69 8.17 -15.84 13.64
C ALA A 69 9.52 -16.34 13.10
N VAL A 70 10.18 -15.53 12.28
CA VAL A 70 11.43 -15.90 11.60
C VAL A 70 12.69 -15.39 12.33
N PHE A 71 12.54 -14.36 13.15
CA PHE A 71 13.62 -13.81 13.95
C PHE A 71 13.56 -14.27 15.42
N SER A 72 14.71 -14.40 16.07
CA SER A 72 14.82 -14.94 17.44
C SER A 72 14.14 -14.10 18.53
N HIS A 73 13.84 -12.84 18.24
CA HIS A 73 13.19 -11.91 19.16
C HIS A 73 11.68 -11.78 18.90
N GLU A 74 11.15 -12.49 17.91
CA GLU A 74 9.74 -12.45 17.55
C GLU A 74 8.98 -13.63 18.13
N ASN A 75 7.68 -13.43 18.32
CA ASN A 75 6.72 -14.50 18.50
C ASN A 75 5.60 -14.34 17.45
N LEU A 76 4.74 -15.37 17.31
CA LEU A 76 3.68 -15.37 16.29
C LEU A 76 2.72 -14.19 16.45
N GLU A 77 2.35 -13.85 17.68
CA GLU A 77 1.45 -12.73 17.98
C GLU A 77 2.04 -11.38 17.56
N TYR A 78 3.33 -11.18 17.83
CA TYR A 78 4.06 -9.98 17.45
C TYR A 78 4.17 -9.86 15.93
N ALA A 79 4.60 -10.91 15.23
CA ALA A 79 4.70 -10.91 13.77
C ALA A 79 3.34 -10.62 13.12
N GLN A 80 2.28 -11.26 13.59
CA GLN A 80 0.91 -10.99 13.13
C GLN A 80 0.51 -9.53 13.37
N THR A 81 0.73 -9.02 14.59
CA THR A 81 0.34 -7.65 14.96
C THR A 81 1.09 -6.62 14.11
N VAL A 82 2.38 -6.83 13.86
CA VAL A 82 3.18 -5.95 12.99
C VAL A 82 2.67 -6.00 11.55
N PHE A 83 2.37 -7.19 11.04
CA PHE A 83 1.78 -7.33 9.70
C PHE A 83 0.45 -6.59 9.58
N ASP A 84 -0.47 -6.79 10.51
CA ASP A 84 -1.79 -6.14 10.52
C ASP A 84 -1.67 -4.61 10.58
N ALA A 85 -0.74 -4.10 11.40
CA ALA A 85 -0.45 -2.67 11.49
C ALA A 85 0.09 -2.11 10.17
N LEU A 86 1.02 -2.82 9.52
CA LEU A 86 1.59 -2.42 8.23
C LEU A 86 0.54 -2.43 7.11
N VAL A 87 -0.27 -3.49 7.02
CA VAL A 87 -1.36 -3.61 6.04
C VAL A 87 -2.39 -2.50 6.24
N THR A 88 -2.80 -2.26 7.49
CA THR A 88 -3.78 -1.22 7.82
C THR A 88 -3.26 0.16 7.44
N GLN A 89 -2.04 0.51 7.86
CA GLN A 89 -1.44 1.80 7.57
C GLN A 89 -1.26 2.02 6.06
N TRP A 90 -0.77 1.02 5.34
CA TRP A 90 -0.63 1.08 3.89
C TRP A 90 -1.99 1.26 3.20
N SER A 91 -3.01 0.47 3.56
CA SER A 91 -4.34 0.58 2.98
C SER A 91 -4.96 1.96 3.22
N LEU A 92 -4.87 2.51 4.43
CA LEU A 92 -5.37 3.85 4.74
C LEU A 92 -4.71 4.92 3.87
N LEU A 93 -3.38 4.89 3.74
CA LEU A 93 -2.64 5.85 2.93
C LEU A 93 -2.97 5.75 1.43
N MET A 94 -3.19 4.54 0.91
CA MET A 94 -3.61 4.34 -0.48
C MET A 94 -5.07 4.76 -0.71
N ARG A 95 -5.96 4.57 0.26
CA ARG A 95 -7.35 5.07 0.19
C ARG A 95 -7.43 6.59 0.22
N LEU A 96 -6.62 7.24 1.07
CA LEU A 96 -6.53 8.70 1.09
C LEU A 96 -6.05 9.25 -0.25
N LEU A 97 -5.09 8.56 -0.85
CA LEU A 97 -4.58 8.90 -2.17
C LEU A 97 -5.65 8.78 -3.26
N LEU A 98 -6.45 7.71 -3.24
CA LEU A 98 -7.58 7.52 -4.15
C LEU A 98 -8.63 8.62 -3.98
N ALA A 99 -9.00 8.93 -2.73
CA ALA A 99 -9.98 9.96 -2.44
C ALA A 99 -9.55 11.37 -2.85
N ASP A 100 -8.24 11.67 -2.83
CA ASP A 100 -7.71 12.96 -3.28
C ASP A 100 -7.83 13.11 -4.80
N ARG A 101 -7.63 12.03 -5.56
CA ARG A 101 -7.79 11.99 -7.02
C ARG A 101 -9.23 12.24 -7.47
N ASP A 102 -10.21 11.76 -6.71
CA ASP A 102 -11.63 11.85 -7.08
C ASP A 102 -12.27 13.21 -6.72
N LYS A 103 -11.51 14.14 -6.13
CA LYS A 103 -12.00 15.49 -5.87
C LYS A 103 -12.20 16.25 -7.18
N PRO A 104 -13.37 16.88 -7.41
CA PRO A 104 -13.56 17.73 -8.58
C PRO A 104 -12.58 18.91 -8.52
N GLU A 105 -11.87 19.17 -9.62
CA GLU A 105 -11.11 20.41 -9.76
C GLU A 105 -12.07 21.58 -9.52
N LYS A 106 -11.77 22.41 -8.51
CA LYS A 106 -12.55 23.63 -8.27
C LYS A 106 -12.46 24.48 -9.54
N GLY A 107 -13.57 24.55 -10.28
CA GLY A 107 -13.67 25.27 -11.54
C GLY A 107 -13.11 26.68 -11.38
N GLY A 108 -12.15 27.02 -12.26
CA GLY A 108 -11.67 28.38 -12.40
C GLY A 108 -12.86 29.28 -12.71
N VAL A 109 -13.18 30.19 -11.79
CA VAL A 109 -14.12 31.27 -12.04
C VAL A 109 -13.47 32.14 -13.11
N VAL A 110 -13.89 31.95 -14.36
CA VAL A 110 -13.61 32.90 -15.43
C VAL A 110 -14.58 34.06 -15.22
N GLU A 111 -14.16 35.06 -14.44
CA GLU A 111 -14.78 36.38 -14.49
C GLU A 111 -14.54 36.95 -15.89
N ARG A 112 -15.56 36.87 -16.75
CA ARG A 112 -15.67 37.72 -17.93
C ARG A 112 -16.40 38.99 -17.51
N ILE A 113 -15.66 40.08 -17.44
CA ILE A 113 -16.18 41.45 -17.50
C ILE A 113 -16.17 41.87 -18.96
#